data_AF-J4UBL5-F1
#
_entry.id   AF-J4UBL5-F1
#
_cell.length_a   1.000
_cell.length_b   1.000
_cell.length_c   1.000
_cell.angle_alpha   90.00
_cell.angle_beta   90.00
_cell.angle_gamma   90.00
#
_symmetry.space_group_name_H-M   'P 1'
#
loop_
_entity.id
_entity.type
_entity.pdbx_description
1 polymer ?
#
loop_
_entity_poly.entity_id
_entity_poly.type
_entity_poly.pdbx_seq_one_letter_code
_entity_poly.pdbx_strand_id
1 'polypeptide(L)'
;MATSRVTLQQASDHSSWESKLEAAEVSKSDLNALVFDYLVVEGFSDAAVEFARETGIPTTIDQDMIQERMEIRQAVEDGRVEEAVRRVNELDPEILDTNPPLLFHLFLLRLIELIREDKVDEALQFATLELAPRGAQNPEFLADLEKTMALLAFPHLARDDHPADPAFASITQLMKRTQRVKVAKELNAAILESQGQGMETKLGGLVRLMLWGEERLNKAGIGVNDDRGRQWADIVLNEAILAANRDEFLDRPTAPAEWHDFDGAAPASQVLSGRDLGTAEKGTWLGITKDLRVGTVTNIRYPIVATPPDPPSRGMLLKSFLSAAPDAKVSVSDFLKDIPAKAYVGFNLLLFDLQSSPAEVGYLSNRPEPTQLTPNNDSCQGISNSPWDQPYPKVTEGEERMAKTLEAWAMEGRNEEHLVTRMLDLLSPAPPVTSAKDLFRATRVQPVIIGPDPNAPPADRPTEGGRWYGTRVSTVIIVRDDGHVLFVERDIALLDHSGQVQQGHKERRVAFQGDSL
;
A
#
# COMPACT_ATOMS: atom_id res chain seq x y z
N MET A 1 -14.01 43.66 -19.15
CA MET A 1 -14.58 43.26 -20.46
C MET A 1 -14.03 41.89 -20.82
N ALA A 2 -14.84 41.02 -21.44
CA ALA A 2 -14.44 39.77 -22.11
C ALA A 2 -13.45 38.82 -21.39
N THR A 3 -13.91 38.14 -20.34
CA THR A 3 -13.36 36.82 -19.98
C THR A 3 -13.84 35.80 -21.02
N SER A 4 -12.97 35.46 -21.98
CA SER A 4 -13.27 34.46 -23.00
C SER A 4 -13.31 33.06 -22.40
N ARG A 5 -14.51 32.58 -22.03
CA ARG A 5 -14.75 31.15 -21.82
C ARG A 5 -14.48 30.42 -23.13
N VAL A 6 -13.45 29.58 -23.16
CA VAL A 6 -13.24 28.61 -24.25
C VAL A 6 -14.33 27.54 -24.13
N THR A 7 -15.46 27.74 -24.79
CA THR A 7 -16.39 26.65 -25.10
C THR A 7 -15.67 25.66 -26.00
N LEU A 8 -15.60 24.40 -25.55
CA LEU A 8 -15.15 23.28 -26.37
C LEU A 8 -16.10 23.11 -27.57
N GLN A 9 -15.75 23.77 -28.67
CA GLN A 9 -16.50 23.74 -29.90
C GLN A 9 -16.23 22.40 -30.62
N GLN A 10 -17.27 21.89 -31.30
CA GLN A 10 -17.39 20.54 -31.86
C GLN A 10 -16.10 19.97 -32.48
N ALA A 11 -15.76 18.74 -32.08
CA ALA A 11 -14.87 17.78 -32.73
C ALA A 11 -13.84 18.36 -33.72
N SER A 12 -12.66 18.74 -33.21
CA SER A 12 -11.48 18.83 -34.06
C SER A 12 -11.00 17.42 -34.39
N ASP A 13 -10.88 17.10 -35.69
CA ASP A 13 -10.30 15.83 -36.17
C ASP A 13 -8.95 15.51 -35.49
N HIS A 14 -8.62 14.23 -35.38
CA HIS A 14 -7.34 13.72 -34.84
C HIS A 14 -6.13 14.48 -35.40
N SER A 15 -6.08 14.68 -36.72
CA SER A 15 -5.00 15.43 -37.39
C SER A 15 -4.95 16.91 -36.99
N SER A 16 -6.07 17.53 -36.62
CA SER A 16 -6.12 18.89 -36.08
C SER A 16 -5.67 18.96 -34.63
N TRP A 17 -5.84 17.88 -33.86
CA TRP A 17 -5.26 17.76 -32.51
C TRP A 17 -3.75 17.49 -32.59
N GLU A 18 -3.29 16.54 -33.40
CA GLU A 18 -1.87 16.29 -33.64
C GLU A 18 -1.17 17.56 -34.16
N SER A 19 -1.74 18.25 -35.14
CA SER A 19 -1.18 19.53 -35.63
C SER A 19 -1.07 20.60 -34.54
N LYS A 20 -1.97 20.59 -33.52
CA LYS A 20 -1.89 21.50 -32.37
C LYS A 20 -0.89 21.04 -31.32
N LEU A 21 -0.67 19.74 -31.19
CA LEU A 21 0.31 19.15 -30.29
C LEU A 21 1.73 19.31 -30.84
N GLU A 22 1.93 19.12 -32.14
CA GLU A 22 3.19 19.41 -32.85
C GLU A 22 3.48 20.91 -32.91
N ALA A 23 2.45 21.76 -33.01
CA ALA A 23 2.58 23.21 -32.91
C ALA A 23 2.63 23.74 -31.46
N ALA A 24 2.54 22.87 -30.44
CA ALA A 24 2.72 23.26 -29.06
C ALA A 24 4.22 23.38 -28.76
N GLU A 25 4.76 24.59 -28.91
CA GLU A 25 6.14 24.90 -28.55
C GLU A 25 6.35 24.77 -27.03
N VAL A 26 6.76 23.58 -26.60
CA VAL A 26 7.30 23.37 -25.25
C VAL A 26 8.69 23.99 -25.22
N SER A 27 8.88 25.09 -24.48
CA SER A 27 10.18 25.72 -24.43
C SER A 27 11.17 24.83 -23.67
N LYS A 28 12.42 24.77 -24.13
CA LYS A 28 13.49 24.08 -23.40
C LYS A 28 13.67 24.67 -21.99
N SER A 29 13.35 25.96 -21.80
CA SER A 29 13.37 26.63 -20.50
C SER A 29 12.36 26.02 -19.51
N ASP A 30 11.16 25.68 -19.97
CA ASP A 30 10.10 25.11 -19.11
C ASP A 30 10.43 23.66 -18.72
N LEU A 31 10.94 22.85 -19.67
CA LEU A 31 11.41 21.49 -19.37
C LEU A 31 12.57 21.49 -18.39
N ASN A 32 13.54 22.39 -18.58
CA ASN A 32 14.63 22.55 -17.63
C ASN A 32 14.08 23.00 -16.26
N ALA A 33 13.13 23.94 -16.21
CA ALA A 33 12.52 24.38 -14.95
C ALA A 33 11.78 23.25 -14.21
N LEU A 34 11.18 22.30 -14.91
CA LEU A 34 10.52 21.13 -14.31
C LEU A 34 11.50 20.08 -13.76
N VAL A 35 12.56 19.78 -14.51
CA VAL A 35 13.63 18.88 -14.02
C VAL A 35 14.33 19.52 -12.82
N PHE A 36 14.58 20.83 -12.89
CA PHE A 36 15.16 21.59 -11.79
C PHE A 36 14.27 21.61 -10.55
N ASP A 37 12.96 21.86 -10.71
CA ASP A 37 11.97 21.77 -9.62
C ASP A 37 12.00 20.41 -8.91
N TYR A 38 12.02 19.31 -9.67
CA TYR A 38 12.14 17.96 -9.12
C TYR A 38 13.45 17.77 -8.32
N LEU A 39 14.60 18.15 -8.90
CA LEU A 39 15.90 18.03 -8.22
C LEU A 39 15.95 18.88 -6.94
N VAL A 40 15.33 20.06 -6.94
CA VAL A 40 15.27 20.99 -5.81
C VAL A 40 14.35 20.49 -4.71
N VAL A 41 13.18 19.92 -5.03
CA VAL A 41 12.20 19.41 -4.04
C VAL A 41 12.68 18.10 -3.41
N GLU A 42 13.16 17.15 -4.20
CA GLU A 42 13.70 15.86 -3.70
C GLU A 42 15.06 16.01 -2.98
N GLY A 43 15.75 17.14 -3.19
CA GLY A 43 16.97 17.50 -2.45
C GLY A 43 18.28 17.00 -3.07
N PHE A 44 18.30 16.78 -4.39
CA PHE A 44 19.50 16.45 -5.15
C PHE A 44 20.36 17.71 -5.42
N SER A 45 20.95 18.29 -4.36
CA SER A 45 21.65 19.60 -4.38
C SER A 45 22.73 19.70 -5.47
N ASP A 46 23.71 18.80 -5.47
CA ASP A 46 24.81 18.79 -6.46
C ASP A 46 24.29 18.70 -7.90
N ALA A 47 23.29 17.85 -8.13
CA ALA A 47 22.67 17.67 -9.45
C ALA A 47 21.89 18.92 -9.87
N ALA A 48 21.16 19.57 -8.96
CA ALA A 48 20.42 20.80 -9.23
C ALA A 48 21.38 21.95 -9.63
N VAL A 49 22.52 22.08 -8.96
CA VAL A 49 23.52 23.13 -9.23
C VAL A 49 24.18 22.93 -10.59
N GLU A 50 24.66 21.73 -10.88
CA GLU A 50 25.26 21.44 -12.19
C GLU A 50 24.23 21.56 -13.33
N PHE A 51 23.01 21.10 -13.10
CA PHE A 51 21.91 21.25 -14.07
C PHE A 51 21.54 22.71 -14.32
N ALA A 52 21.46 23.56 -13.29
CA ALA A 52 21.22 25.00 -13.46
C ALA A 52 22.35 25.68 -14.24
N ARG A 53 23.61 25.33 -13.93
CA ARG A 53 24.81 25.84 -14.63
C ARG A 53 24.81 25.50 -16.11
N GLU A 54 24.44 24.26 -16.47
CA GLU A 54 24.38 23.81 -17.86
C GLU A 54 23.17 24.38 -18.62
N THR A 55 22.03 24.54 -17.93
CA THR A 55 20.77 25.00 -18.56
C THR A 55 20.61 26.51 -18.63
N GLY A 56 21.40 27.28 -17.87
CA GLY A 56 21.31 28.74 -17.81
C GLY A 56 20.08 29.25 -17.07
N ILE A 57 19.41 28.41 -16.27
CA ILE A 57 18.37 28.85 -15.34
C ILE A 57 19.00 29.84 -14.35
N PRO A 58 18.36 30.98 -14.04
CA PRO A 58 18.88 31.90 -13.03
C PRO A 58 19.09 31.18 -11.69
N THR A 59 20.35 31.05 -11.28
CA THR A 59 20.73 30.56 -9.94
C THR A 59 20.46 31.64 -8.90
N THR A 60 19.19 31.97 -8.69
CA THR A 60 18.68 32.57 -7.45
C THR A 60 18.51 31.54 -6.35
N ILE A 61 18.72 30.26 -6.66
CA ILE A 61 18.85 29.21 -5.66
C ILE A 61 20.17 29.41 -4.95
N ASP A 62 20.04 29.69 -3.66
CA ASP A 62 21.10 29.54 -2.70
C ASP A 62 21.35 28.03 -2.52
N GLN A 63 22.51 27.55 -2.99
CA GLN A 63 22.93 26.16 -2.82
C GLN A 63 22.94 25.79 -1.33
N ASP A 64 23.30 26.76 -0.49
CA ASP A 64 23.36 26.61 0.96
C ASP A 64 21.95 26.39 1.52
N MET A 65 20.87 26.96 0.95
CA MET A 65 19.49 26.69 1.41
C MET A 65 18.99 25.27 1.09
N ILE A 66 19.34 24.68 -0.07
CA ILE A 66 18.97 23.29 -0.37
C ILE A 66 19.78 22.34 0.52
N GLN A 67 21.08 22.63 0.67
CA GLN A 67 21.96 21.87 1.53
C GLN A 67 21.49 21.94 2.99
N GLU A 68 21.14 23.12 3.50
CA GLU A 68 20.62 23.34 4.85
C GLU A 68 19.30 22.60 5.06
N ARG A 69 18.38 22.61 4.08
CA ARG A 69 17.13 21.83 4.15
C ARG A 69 17.39 20.34 4.23
N MET A 70 18.37 19.83 3.50
CA MET A 70 18.78 18.41 3.57
C MET A 70 19.51 18.08 4.87
N GLU A 71 20.31 19.00 5.43
CA GLU A 71 20.94 18.83 6.74
C GLU A 71 19.92 18.88 7.88
N ILE A 72 18.92 19.76 7.81
CA ILE A 72 17.77 19.79 8.73
C ILE A 72 17.01 18.45 8.67
N ARG A 73 16.67 17.98 7.47
CA ARG A 73 15.99 16.69 7.26
C ARG A 73 16.81 15.54 7.84
N GLN A 74 18.09 15.46 7.50
CA GLN A 74 19.01 14.43 8.00
C GLN A 74 19.17 14.51 9.52
N ALA A 75 19.19 15.71 10.12
CA ALA A 75 19.25 15.88 11.56
C ALA A 75 18.00 15.32 12.26
N VAL A 76 16.79 15.47 11.69
CA VAL A 76 15.58 14.80 12.22
C VAL A 76 15.67 13.28 12.04
N GLU A 77 16.05 12.78 10.86
CA GLU A 77 16.18 11.35 10.58
C GLU A 77 17.21 10.67 11.51
N ASP A 78 18.32 11.34 11.84
CA ASP A 78 19.37 10.88 12.74
C ASP A 78 19.01 10.99 14.23
N GLY A 79 17.92 11.69 14.60
CA GLY A 79 17.55 11.96 16.00
C GLY A 79 18.21 13.21 16.61
N ARG A 80 18.96 13.99 15.83
CA ARG A 80 19.56 15.28 16.22
C ARG A 80 18.54 16.42 16.19
N VAL A 81 17.39 16.22 16.86
CA VAL A 81 16.21 17.10 16.76
C VAL A 81 16.50 18.54 17.25
N GLU A 82 17.36 18.71 18.25
CA GLU A 82 17.80 20.04 18.72
C GLU A 82 18.65 20.80 17.69
N GLU A 83 19.35 20.08 16.81
CA GLU A 83 20.06 20.67 15.68
C GLU A 83 19.06 21.09 14.60
N ALA A 84 18.11 20.22 14.25
CA ALA A 84 17.05 20.52 13.29
C ALA A 84 16.21 21.74 13.72
N VAL A 85 15.68 21.77 14.95
CA VAL A 85 14.85 22.89 15.44
C VAL A 85 15.61 24.22 15.46
N ARG A 86 16.90 24.21 15.80
CA ARG A 86 17.74 25.42 15.75
C ARG A 86 17.93 25.90 14.31
N ARG A 87 18.39 25.01 13.42
CA ARG A 87 18.62 25.32 12.00
C ARG A 87 17.35 25.81 11.29
N VAL A 88 16.19 25.23 11.62
CA VAL A 88 14.87 25.70 11.12
C VAL A 88 14.57 27.12 11.57
N ASN A 89 14.74 27.43 12.86
CA ASN A 89 14.52 28.79 13.36
C ASN A 89 15.57 29.81 12.85
N GLU A 90 16.79 29.36 12.52
CA GLU A 90 17.83 30.18 11.88
C GLU A 90 17.52 30.44 10.40
N LEU A 91 16.86 29.48 9.72
CA LEU A 91 16.40 29.59 8.34
C LEU A 91 15.15 30.47 8.21
N ASP A 92 14.12 30.20 9.01
CA ASP A 92 12.86 30.96 9.06
C ASP A 92 12.10 30.66 10.39
N PRO A 93 12.02 31.65 11.32
CA PRO A 93 11.28 31.51 12.57
C PRO A 93 9.78 31.23 12.41
N GLU A 94 9.14 31.67 11.30
CA GLU A 94 7.68 31.57 11.16
C GLU A 94 7.21 30.13 10.85
N ILE A 95 8.08 29.23 10.37
CA ILE A 95 7.75 27.83 10.04
C ILE A 95 7.13 27.09 11.23
N LEU A 96 7.74 27.21 12.41
CA LEU A 96 7.32 26.46 13.60
C LEU A 96 6.17 27.15 14.34
N ASP A 97 6.05 28.47 14.23
CA ASP A 97 4.93 29.24 14.79
C ASP A 97 3.64 29.05 13.96
N THR A 98 3.76 28.90 12.64
CA THR A 98 2.60 28.68 11.74
C THR A 98 2.12 27.23 11.69
N ASN A 99 2.96 26.26 12.10
CA ASN A 99 2.60 24.83 12.13
C ASN A 99 2.73 24.20 13.55
N PRO A 100 1.76 24.45 14.45
CA PRO A 100 1.75 23.87 15.80
C PRO A 100 1.79 22.33 15.87
N PRO A 101 1.15 21.56 14.96
CA PRO A 101 1.32 20.10 14.91
C PRO A 101 2.76 19.66 14.65
N LEU A 102 3.44 20.24 13.66
CA LEU A 102 4.83 19.93 13.35
C LEU A 102 5.76 20.24 14.53
N LEU A 103 5.57 21.40 15.18
CA LEU A 103 6.32 21.77 16.38
C LEU A 103 6.09 20.77 17.53
N PHE A 104 4.85 20.32 17.72
CA PHE A 104 4.54 19.27 18.70
C PHE A 104 5.24 17.94 18.36
N HIS A 105 5.20 17.50 17.10
CA HIS A 105 5.87 16.26 16.66
C HIS A 105 7.40 16.32 16.85
N LEU A 106 8.03 17.46 16.53
CA LEU A 106 9.46 17.67 16.77
C LEU A 106 9.79 17.63 18.26
N PHE A 107 9.01 18.31 19.11
CA PHE A 107 9.23 18.25 20.56
C PHE A 107 8.99 16.85 21.13
N LEU A 108 8.03 16.09 20.60
CA LEU A 108 7.80 14.71 21.00
C LEU A 108 8.99 13.81 20.64
N LEU A 109 9.58 13.97 19.46
CA LEU A 109 10.83 13.30 19.08
C LEU A 109 12.00 13.72 19.98
N ARG A 110 12.13 15.01 20.34
CA ARG A 110 13.20 15.44 21.28
C ARG A 110 13.05 14.80 22.65
N LEU A 111 11.82 14.70 23.17
CA LEU A 111 11.55 14.00 24.43
C LEU A 111 11.97 12.52 24.35
N ILE A 112 11.65 11.83 23.25
CA ILE A 112 12.05 10.43 23.02
C ILE A 112 13.58 10.26 23.03
N GLU A 113 14.31 11.15 22.35
CA GLU A 113 15.78 11.06 22.29
C GLU A 113 16.45 11.41 23.63
N LEU A 114 15.88 12.32 24.45
CA LEU A 114 16.33 12.53 25.84
C LEU A 114 16.13 11.27 26.72
N ILE A 115 15.04 10.53 26.50
CA ILE A 115 14.78 9.27 27.21
C ILE A 115 15.75 8.17 26.74
N ARG A 116 16.09 8.12 25.44
CA ARG A 116 17.15 7.24 24.88
C ARG A 116 18.52 7.50 25.50
N GLU A 117 18.88 8.77 25.70
CA GLU A 117 20.15 9.20 26.31
C GLU A 117 20.21 8.99 27.84
N ASP A 118 19.19 8.40 28.48
CA ASP A 118 19.06 8.20 29.94
C ASP A 118 18.98 9.52 30.75
N LYS A 119 18.61 10.63 30.09
CA LYS A 119 18.52 11.98 30.65
C LYS A 119 17.13 12.29 31.22
N VAL A 120 16.73 11.48 32.20
CA VAL A 120 15.38 11.50 32.80
C VAL A 120 15.00 12.88 33.36
N ASP A 121 15.91 13.58 34.05
CA ASP A 121 15.63 14.90 34.64
C ASP A 121 15.40 15.98 33.57
N GLU A 122 16.22 16.00 32.51
CA GLU A 122 16.07 16.92 31.36
C GLU A 122 14.77 16.62 30.60
N ALA A 123 14.46 15.34 30.37
CA ALA A 123 13.23 14.89 29.72
C ALA A 123 11.97 15.35 30.47
N LEU A 124 11.94 15.17 31.80
CA LEU A 124 10.80 15.57 32.63
C LEU A 124 10.62 17.09 32.69
N GLN A 125 11.72 17.84 32.77
CA GLN A 125 11.71 19.31 32.74
C GLN A 125 11.19 19.82 31.38
N PHE A 126 11.71 19.27 30.28
CA PHE A 126 11.29 19.61 28.92
C PHE A 126 9.81 19.29 28.67
N ALA A 127 9.36 18.09 29.05
CA ALA A 127 7.95 17.69 28.91
C ALA A 127 7.00 18.62 29.70
N THR A 128 7.40 19.06 30.89
CA THR A 128 6.60 19.96 31.74
C THR A 128 6.53 21.38 31.17
N LEU A 129 7.63 21.90 30.61
CA LEU A 129 7.69 23.26 30.09
C LEU A 129 7.07 23.41 28.70
N GLU A 130 7.40 22.51 27.77
CA GLU A 130 7.05 22.66 26.36
C GLU A 130 5.87 21.80 25.91
N LEU A 131 5.80 20.54 26.34
CA LEU A 131 4.78 19.61 25.82
C LEU A 131 3.46 19.68 26.60
N ALA A 132 3.50 19.78 27.92
CA ALA A 132 2.29 19.78 28.77
C ALA A 132 1.30 20.93 28.45
N PRO A 133 1.73 22.19 28.21
CA PRO A 133 0.79 23.26 27.82
C PRO A 133 0.12 23.02 26.46
N ARG A 134 0.79 22.29 25.54
CA ARG A 134 0.29 21.97 24.20
C ARG A 134 -0.63 20.75 24.21
N GLY A 135 -0.26 19.69 24.96
CA GLY A 135 -1.11 18.53 25.19
C GLY A 135 -2.43 18.87 25.91
N ALA A 136 -2.41 19.82 26.84
CA ALA A 136 -3.63 20.30 27.51
C ALA A 136 -4.63 21.01 26.57
N GLN A 137 -4.19 21.46 25.39
CA GLN A 137 -5.03 22.18 24.41
C GLN A 137 -5.54 21.28 23.27
N ASN A 138 -4.90 20.14 23.00
CA ASN A 138 -5.30 19.21 21.95
C ASN A 138 -5.37 17.75 22.48
N PRO A 139 -6.56 17.10 22.47
CA PRO A 139 -6.71 15.71 22.92
C PRO A 139 -5.83 14.69 22.20
N GLU A 140 -5.50 14.90 20.92
CA GLU A 140 -4.61 13.98 20.18
C GLU A 140 -3.17 14.08 20.69
N PHE A 141 -2.68 15.30 20.89
CA PHE A 141 -1.35 15.56 21.46
C PHE A 141 -1.24 15.03 22.90
N LEU A 142 -2.33 15.08 23.68
CA LEU A 142 -2.35 14.49 25.01
C LEU A 142 -2.13 12.97 24.96
N ALA A 143 -2.81 12.27 24.06
CA ALA A 143 -2.68 10.81 23.93
C ALA A 143 -1.27 10.38 23.52
N ASP A 144 -0.60 11.14 22.66
CA ASP A 144 0.79 10.85 22.26
C ASP A 144 1.81 11.24 23.33
N LEU A 145 1.57 12.34 24.06
CA LEU A 145 2.38 12.71 25.22
C LEU A 145 2.27 11.65 26.35
N GLU A 146 1.07 11.14 26.64
CA GLU A 146 0.85 10.09 27.64
C GLU A 146 1.61 8.80 27.28
N LYS A 147 1.58 8.38 26.01
CA LYS A 147 2.37 7.24 25.51
C LYS A 147 3.88 7.49 25.67
N THR A 148 4.37 8.66 25.29
CA THR A 148 5.80 8.98 25.40
C THR A 148 6.25 9.10 26.85
N MET A 149 5.45 9.67 27.74
CA MET A 149 5.75 9.75 29.17
C MET A 149 5.79 8.37 29.85
N ALA A 150 5.08 7.37 29.32
CA ALA A 150 5.19 6.00 29.80
C ALA A 150 6.61 5.43 29.63
N LEU A 151 7.39 5.86 28.62
CA LEU A 151 8.78 5.40 28.44
C LEU A 151 9.68 5.74 29.63
N LEU A 152 9.40 6.81 30.38
CA LEU A 152 10.16 7.16 31.59
C LEU A 152 10.02 6.10 32.70
N ALA A 153 8.87 5.42 32.77
CA ALA A 153 8.64 4.32 33.71
C ALA A 153 9.26 2.99 33.23
N PHE A 154 9.53 2.88 31.92
CA PHE A 154 10.06 1.68 31.27
C PHE A 154 11.28 2.00 30.37
N PRO A 155 12.38 2.56 30.92
CA PRO A 155 13.52 3.03 30.11
C PRO A 155 14.27 1.91 29.36
N HIS A 156 14.03 0.64 29.72
CA HIS A 156 14.51 -0.52 28.96
C HIS A 156 13.80 -0.69 27.60
N LEU A 157 12.59 -0.14 27.44
CA LEU A 157 11.89 -0.07 26.15
C LEU A 157 12.42 1.05 25.24
N ALA A 158 13.17 2.00 25.79
CA ALA A 158 13.76 3.10 25.02
C ALA A 158 15.01 2.68 24.23
N ARG A 159 15.62 1.52 24.56
CA ARG A 159 16.86 1.02 23.94
C ARG A 159 16.53 0.01 22.85
N ASP A 160 17.20 0.12 21.71
CA ASP A 160 16.93 -0.68 20.51
C ASP A 160 17.27 -2.19 20.66
N ASP A 161 17.83 -2.60 21.81
CA ASP A 161 18.34 -3.95 22.08
C ASP A 161 17.29 -4.96 22.60
N HIS A 162 16.07 -4.52 22.93
CA HIS A 162 15.07 -5.37 23.60
C HIS A 162 14.01 -5.93 22.63
N PRO A 163 13.65 -7.23 22.71
CA PRO A 163 12.48 -7.74 21.99
C PRO A 163 11.22 -6.96 22.39
N ALA A 164 10.47 -6.49 21.39
CA ALA A 164 9.27 -5.70 21.58
C ALA A 164 8.18 -6.52 22.30
N ASP A 165 7.84 -6.13 23.52
CA ASP A 165 6.67 -6.64 24.20
C ASP A 165 5.41 -6.02 23.54
N PRO A 166 4.46 -6.84 23.03
CA PRO A 166 3.27 -6.33 22.34
C PRO A 166 2.40 -5.42 23.23
N ALA A 167 2.50 -5.50 24.55
CA ALA A 167 1.82 -4.58 25.47
C ALA A 167 2.27 -3.12 25.32
N PHE A 168 3.45 -2.88 24.76
CA PHE A 168 4.05 -1.54 24.58
C PHE A 168 4.24 -1.15 23.12
N ALA A 169 3.72 -1.93 22.15
CA ALA A 169 3.95 -1.72 20.72
C ALA A 169 3.57 -0.29 20.24
N SER A 170 2.49 0.29 20.76
CA SER A 170 2.03 1.65 20.46
C SER A 170 2.96 2.75 20.99
N ILE A 171 3.76 2.44 22.02
CA ILE A 171 4.75 3.33 22.63
C ILE A 171 6.08 3.19 21.88
N THR A 172 6.50 1.96 21.56
CA THR A 172 7.70 1.71 20.75
C THR A 172 7.56 2.25 19.32
N GLN A 173 6.35 2.25 18.73
CA GLN A 173 6.11 2.79 17.39
C GLN A 173 6.50 4.28 17.27
N LEU A 174 6.22 5.09 18.29
CA LEU A 174 6.60 6.52 18.35
C LEU A 174 8.13 6.72 18.30
N MET A 175 8.91 5.74 18.77
CA MET A 175 10.37 5.80 18.78
C MET A 175 11.05 5.37 17.49
N LYS A 176 10.31 4.77 16.54
CA LYS A 176 10.88 4.16 15.34
C LYS A 176 11.38 5.20 14.36
N ARG A 177 12.36 4.79 13.54
CA ARG A 177 12.89 5.60 12.45
C ARG A 177 11.80 6.09 11.49
N THR A 178 10.73 5.32 11.29
CA THR A 178 9.54 5.70 10.50
C THR A 178 8.92 7.02 10.98
N GLN A 179 8.75 7.21 12.30
CA GLN A 179 8.21 8.47 12.83
C GLN A 179 9.19 9.64 12.60
N ARG A 180 10.50 9.39 12.66
CA ARG A 180 11.52 10.41 12.33
C ARG A 180 11.47 10.81 10.85
N VAL A 181 11.37 9.87 9.92
CA VAL A 181 11.30 10.17 8.47
C VAL A 181 10.00 10.89 8.13
N LYS A 182 8.85 10.47 8.69
CA LYS A 182 7.58 11.20 8.57
C LYS A 182 7.69 12.66 9.02
N VAL A 183 8.20 12.92 10.22
CA VAL A 183 8.35 14.30 10.73
C VAL A 183 9.40 15.08 9.93
N ALA A 184 10.45 14.43 9.44
CA ALA A 184 11.43 15.05 8.55
C ALA A 184 10.81 15.48 7.21
N LYS A 185 9.82 14.74 6.68
CA LYS A 185 9.04 15.13 5.50
C LYS A 185 8.03 16.24 5.78
N GLU A 186 7.27 16.16 6.87
CA GLU A 186 6.38 17.24 7.30
C GLU A 186 7.16 18.55 7.44
N LEU A 187 8.37 18.48 8.02
CA LEU A 187 9.30 19.61 8.12
C LEU A 187 9.83 20.08 6.76
N ASN A 188 10.27 19.17 5.89
CA ASN A 188 10.75 19.51 4.55
C ASN A 188 9.66 20.21 3.72
N ALA A 189 8.41 19.75 3.80
CA ALA A 189 7.27 20.35 3.12
C ALA A 189 6.92 21.74 3.68
N ALA A 190 6.98 21.94 5.00
CA ALA A 190 6.77 23.25 5.62
C ALA A 190 7.88 24.26 5.26
N ILE A 191 9.14 23.81 5.16
CA ILE A 191 10.26 24.65 4.68
C ILE A 191 10.07 25.02 3.20
N LEU A 192 9.61 24.09 2.35
CA LEU A 192 9.30 24.40 0.95
C LEU A 192 8.15 25.43 0.84
N GLU A 193 7.10 25.27 1.65
CA GLU A 193 5.95 26.17 1.67
C GLU A 193 6.33 27.60 2.09
N SER A 194 7.14 27.79 3.14
CA SER A 194 7.56 29.13 3.57
C SER A 194 8.52 29.81 2.57
N GLN A 195 9.31 29.01 1.84
CA GLN A 195 10.12 29.47 0.70
C GLN A 195 9.30 29.77 -0.57
N GLY A 196 7.96 29.63 -0.53
CA GLY A 196 7.08 29.86 -1.67
C GLY A 196 7.19 28.80 -2.77
N GLN A 197 7.75 27.63 -2.44
CA GLN A 197 7.81 26.45 -3.32
C GLN A 197 6.60 25.54 -3.07
N GLY A 198 6.30 24.65 -4.02
CA GLY A 198 5.19 23.70 -3.87
C GLY A 198 5.52 22.60 -2.86
N MET A 199 4.51 22.11 -2.14
CA MET A 199 4.66 20.94 -1.25
C MET A 199 4.88 19.62 -2.01
N GLU A 200 4.60 19.59 -3.31
CA GLU A 200 4.85 18.47 -4.23
C GLU A 200 5.62 18.96 -5.47
N THR A 201 6.26 18.02 -6.19
CA THR A 201 6.95 18.33 -7.45
C THR A 201 5.93 18.72 -8.53
N LYS A 202 6.24 19.76 -9.31
CA LYS A 202 5.41 20.18 -10.45
C LYS A 202 5.27 19.08 -11.50
N LEU A 203 6.25 18.18 -11.59
CA LEU A 203 6.23 17.01 -12.46
C LEU A 203 5.08 16.05 -12.09
N GLY A 204 4.90 15.73 -10.80
CA GLY A 204 3.78 14.89 -10.34
C GLY A 204 2.42 15.49 -10.71
N GLY A 205 2.20 16.77 -10.40
CA GLY A 205 0.99 17.50 -10.78
C GLY A 205 0.74 17.55 -12.30
N LEU A 206 1.80 17.71 -13.11
CA LEU A 206 1.69 17.67 -14.58
C LEU A 206 1.38 16.28 -15.12
N VAL A 207 1.90 15.21 -14.55
CA VAL A 207 1.54 13.84 -14.93
C VAL A 207 0.06 13.57 -14.64
N ARG A 208 -0.44 13.96 -13.46
CA ARG A 208 -1.89 13.90 -13.16
C ARG A 208 -2.73 14.70 -14.18
N LEU A 209 -2.28 15.88 -14.58
CA LEU A 209 -2.98 16.74 -15.54
C LEU A 209 -2.96 16.17 -16.97
N MET A 210 -1.81 15.62 -17.40
CA MET A 210 -1.63 14.96 -18.69
C MET A 210 -2.56 13.74 -18.81
N LEU A 211 -2.56 12.90 -17.78
CA LEU A 211 -3.43 11.73 -17.64
C LEU A 211 -4.93 12.09 -17.71
N TRP A 212 -5.34 13.16 -17.03
CA TRP A 212 -6.70 13.71 -17.11
C TRP A 212 -7.03 14.26 -18.52
N GLY A 213 -6.05 14.88 -19.18
CA GLY A 213 -6.19 15.46 -20.51
C GLY A 213 -6.43 14.40 -21.57
N GLU A 214 -5.59 13.35 -21.60
CA GLU A 214 -5.78 12.17 -22.46
C GLU A 214 -7.14 11.52 -22.22
N GLU A 215 -7.54 11.37 -20.96
CA GLU A 215 -8.85 10.80 -20.62
C GLU A 215 -10.01 11.61 -21.20
N ARG A 216 -9.87 12.95 -21.31
CA ARG A 216 -10.89 13.81 -21.93
C ARG A 216 -10.85 13.80 -23.46
N LEU A 217 -9.68 13.66 -24.07
CA LEU A 217 -9.54 13.54 -25.53
C LEU A 217 -10.10 12.19 -26.03
N ASN A 218 -9.85 11.11 -25.29
CA ASN A 218 -10.42 9.79 -25.58
C ASN A 218 -11.94 9.79 -25.40
N LYS A 219 -12.49 10.42 -24.35
CA LYS A 219 -13.95 10.67 -24.20
C LYS A 219 -14.56 11.46 -25.37
N ALA A 220 -13.80 12.37 -25.98
CA ALA A 220 -14.24 13.18 -27.12
C ALA A 220 -14.13 12.46 -28.47
N GLY A 221 -13.63 11.21 -28.50
CA GLY A 221 -13.42 10.44 -29.73
C GLY A 221 -12.24 10.93 -30.58
N ILE A 222 -11.35 11.75 -30.01
CA ILE A 222 -10.22 12.33 -30.74
C ILE A 222 -9.08 11.31 -30.88
N GLY A 223 -8.90 10.42 -29.90
CA GLY A 223 -7.89 9.35 -29.90
C GLY A 223 -6.47 9.87 -29.68
N VAL A 224 -5.76 9.31 -28.71
CA VAL A 224 -4.33 9.60 -28.49
C VAL A 224 -3.55 8.33 -28.81
N ASN A 225 -2.76 8.35 -29.89
CA ASN A 225 -2.11 7.15 -30.48
C ASN A 225 -1.03 6.46 -29.62
N ASP A 226 -0.68 7.01 -28.46
CA ASP A 226 0.62 6.72 -27.83
C ASP A 226 0.56 6.52 -26.30
N ASP A 227 -0.62 6.65 -25.68
CA ASP A 227 -0.88 6.48 -24.23
C ASP A 227 0.21 7.03 -23.27
N ARG A 228 0.93 8.09 -23.68
CA ARG A 228 2.12 8.57 -22.96
C ARG A 228 1.78 9.07 -21.57
N GLY A 229 0.65 9.74 -21.40
CA GLY A 229 0.17 10.19 -20.10
C GLY A 229 -0.13 9.04 -19.15
N ARG A 230 -0.67 7.92 -19.65
CA ARG A 230 -0.76 6.66 -18.89
C ARG A 230 0.62 6.10 -18.57
N GLN A 231 1.51 5.91 -19.55
CA GLN A 231 2.85 5.37 -19.31
C GLN A 231 3.63 6.18 -18.26
N TRP A 232 3.58 7.51 -18.32
CA TRP A 232 4.18 8.38 -17.30
C TRP A 232 3.44 8.32 -15.96
N ALA A 233 2.12 8.17 -15.96
CA ALA A 233 1.36 7.94 -14.73
C ALA A 233 1.72 6.60 -14.08
N ASP A 234 1.88 5.53 -14.84
CA ASP A 234 2.26 4.21 -14.34
C ASP A 234 3.72 4.19 -13.79
N ILE A 235 4.54 5.17 -14.19
CA ILE A 235 5.91 5.39 -13.68
C ILE A 235 5.95 6.31 -12.45
N VAL A 236 5.02 7.28 -12.34
CA VAL A 236 5.09 8.38 -11.35
C VAL A 236 3.99 8.28 -10.27
N LEU A 237 2.90 7.56 -10.52
CA LEU A 237 1.76 7.36 -9.62
C LEU A 237 1.65 5.88 -9.27
N ASN A 238 2.02 5.51 -8.04
CA ASN A 238 1.90 4.13 -7.54
C ASN A 238 0.47 3.81 -7.08
N GLU A 239 -0.48 3.63 -8.02
CA GLU A 239 -1.80 3.06 -7.71
C GLU A 239 -1.75 1.52 -7.80
N ALA A 240 -1.99 0.80 -6.68
CA ALA A 240 -2.11 -0.66 -6.67
C ALA A 240 -3.56 -1.09 -6.45
N ILE A 241 -4.08 -1.91 -7.37
CA ILE A 241 -5.47 -2.40 -7.34
C ILE A 241 -5.45 -3.93 -7.30
N LEU A 242 -5.91 -4.52 -6.21
CA LEU A 242 -6.04 -5.96 -6.03
C LEU A 242 -7.51 -6.35 -5.89
N ALA A 243 -7.92 -7.40 -6.60
CA ALA A 243 -9.26 -7.99 -6.50
C ALA A 243 -9.12 -9.51 -6.37
N ALA A 244 -9.70 -10.12 -5.33
CA ALA A 244 -9.58 -11.54 -5.06
C ALA A 244 -10.87 -12.19 -4.55
N ASN A 245 -11.11 -13.43 -4.97
CA ASN A 245 -12.13 -14.31 -4.41
C ASN A 245 -11.50 -15.33 -3.47
N ARG A 246 -12.18 -15.65 -2.37
CA ARG A 246 -11.88 -16.84 -1.57
C ARG A 246 -12.89 -17.94 -1.80
N ASP A 247 -12.46 -18.98 -2.49
CA ASP A 247 -13.18 -20.24 -2.63
C ASP A 247 -12.82 -21.18 -1.47
N GLU A 248 -13.81 -21.70 -0.76
CA GLU A 248 -13.61 -22.57 0.41
C GLU A 248 -14.89 -23.35 0.76
N PHE A 249 -14.77 -24.41 1.56
CA PHE A 249 -15.93 -25.01 2.20
C PHE A 249 -16.69 -23.99 3.07
N LEU A 250 -18.02 -23.90 2.90
CA LEU A 250 -18.85 -22.87 3.53
C LEU A 250 -19.03 -23.10 5.05
N ASP A 251 -18.83 -24.33 5.52
CA ASP A 251 -18.84 -24.74 6.93
C ASP A 251 -17.51 -24.48 7.66
N ARG A 252 -16.42 -24.13 6.94
CA ARG A 252 -15.12 -23.86 7.57
C ARG A 252 -15.22 -22.64 8.50
N PRO A 253 -14.81 -22.73 9.77
CA PRO A 253 -14.90 -21.57 10.66
C PRO A 253 -13.86 -20.53 10.27
N THR A 254 -14.28 -19.27 10.09
CA THR A 254 -13.41 -18.12 9.80
C THR A 254 -13.94 -16.83 10.42
N ALA A 255 -13.06 -15.90 10.77
CA ALA A 255 -13.43 -14.52 11.08
C ALA A 255 -13.45 -13.67 9.79
N PRO A 256 -14.35 -12.67 9.67
CA PRO A 256 -14.32 -11.68 8.60
C PRO A 256 -13.08 -10.77 8.71
N ALA A 257 -12.82 -9.95 7.70
CA ALA A 257 -11.73 -8.98 7.76
C ALA A 257 -11.96 -7.90 8.84
N GLU A 258 -10.96 -7.76 9.72
CA GLU A 258 -10.89 -6.75 10.78
C GLU A 258 -9.42 -6.42 11.11
N TRP A 259 -9.18 -5.30 11.81
CA TRP A 259 -7.84 -4.97 12.32
C TRP A 259 -7.48 -5.87 13.50
N HIS A 260 -6.34 -6.57 13.41
CA HIS A 260 -5.89 -7.49 14.44
C HIS A 260 -4.35 -7.63 14.47
N ASP A 261 -3.87 -8.44 15.42
CA ASP A 261 -2.45 -8.70 15.69
C ASP A 261 -2.07 -10.20 15.59
N PHE A 262 -2.96 -11.04 15.03
CA PHE A 262 -2.80 -12.50 14.95
C PHE A 262 -2.67 -13.23 16.31
N ASP A 263 -3.29 -12.70 17.36
CA ASP A 263 -3.17 -13.13 18.77
C ASP A 263 -1.80 -12.76 19.36
N GLY A 264 -1.37 -11.51 19.15
CA GLY A 264 -0.12 -10.94 19.65
C GLY A 264 1.15 -11.32 18.87
N ALA A 265 1.02 -11.85 17.66
CA ALA A 265 2.16 -12.21 16.79
C ALA A 265 2.66 -11.02 15.94
N ALA A 266 1.80 -10.02 15.70
CA ALA A 266 2.11 -8.76 15.02
C ALA A 266 2.02 -7.58 16.00
N PRO A 267 2.49 -6.37 15.64
CA PRO A 267 2.18 -5.17 16.39
C PRO A 267 0.67 -4.93 16.51
N ALA A 268 0.26 -4.23 17.58
CA ALA A 268 -1.15 -4.05 17.92
C ALA A 268 -1.96 -3.42 16.77
N SER A 269 -2.93 -4.18 16.25
CA SER A 269 -3.79 -3.77 15.12
C SER A 269 -3.01 -3.33 13.87
N GLN A 270 -1.87 -3.98 13.57
CA GLN A 270 -1.05 -3.73 12.38
C GLN A 270 -1.68 -4.29 11.10
N VAL A 271 -2.48 -5.38 11.20
CA VAL A 271 -2.93 -6.19 10.06
C VAL A 271 -4.43 -6.09 9.87
N LEU A 272 -4.87 -5.78 8.65
CA LEU A 272 -6.26 -5.90 8.21
C LEU A 272 -6.38 -7.15 7.33
N SER A 273 -6.98 -8.21 7.89
CA SER A 273 -7.20 -9.47 7.15
C SER A 273 -8.35 -10.29 7.74
N GLY A 274 -8.95 -11.18 6.94
CA GLY A 274 -9.82 -12.23 7.46
C GLY A 274 -8.99 -13.38 8.05
N ARG A 275 -9.52 -14.13 9.02
CA ARG A 275 -8.76 -15.18 9.74
C ARG A 275 -9.33 -16.58 9.49
N ASP A 276 -8.49 -17.54 9.13
CA ASP A 276 -8.86 -18.96 9.09
C ASP A 276 -8.92 -19.51 10.52
N LEU A 277 -10.10 -19.84 11.03
CA LEU A 277 -10.26 -20.46 12.36
C LEU A 277 -10.33 -21.99 12.26
N GLY A 278 -10.21 -22.56 11.04
CA GLY A 278 -10.17 -24.00 10.78
C GLY A 278 -8.79 -24.64 10.97
N THR A 279 -7.77 -23.85 11.32
CA THR A 279 -6.40 -24.29 11.61
C THR A 279 -5.94 -23.78 12.97
N ALA A 280 -5.02 -24.51 13.63
CA ALA A 280 -4.53 -24.14 14.96
C ALA A 280 -3.69 -22.86 14.92
N GLU A 281 -3.01 -22.63 13.80
CA GLU A 281 -2.08 -21.53 13.58
C GLU A 281 -2.77 -20.19 13.26
N LYS A 282 -4.08 -20.25 12.92
CA LYS A 282 -4.99 -19.15 12.60
C LYS A 282 -4.44 -18.13 11.60
N GLY A 283 -3.99 -18.63 10.45
CA GLY A 283 -3.44 -17.81 9.36
C GLY A 283 -4.50 -17.01 8.58
N THR A 284 -4.07 -16.40 7.48
CA THR A 284 -4.95 -15.66 6.54
C THR A 284 -4.71 -16.08 5.09
N TRP A 285 -5.58 -15.62 4.18
CA TRP A 285 -5.53 -15.85 2.73
C TRP A 285 -5.20 -14.59 1.91
N LEU A 286 -5.55 -13.42 2.43
CA LEU A 286 -5.31 -12.10 1.85
C LEU A 286 -5.32 -11.08 3.00
N GLY A 287 -4.33 -10.19 3.03
CA GLY A 287 -4.29 -9.11 4.01
C GLY A 287 -3.37 -7.97 3.59
N ILE A 288 -3.54 -6.84 4.27
CA ILE A 288 -2.71 -5.63 4.14
C ILE A 288 -2.31 -5.14 5.53
N THR A 289 -1.11 -4.58 5.66
CA THR A 289 -0.67 -3.88 6.88
C THR A 289 -0.79 -2.37 6.74
N LYS A 290 -0.67 -1.65 7.87
CA LYS A 290 -0.61 -0.17 7.83
C LYS A 290 0.57 0.36 7.04
N ASP A 291 1.73 -0.27 7.17
CA ASP A 291 2.95 -0.01 6.39
C ASP A 291 2.93 -0.63 4.99
N LEU A 292 1.73 -0.77 4.40
CA LEU A 292 1.49 -1.07 2.99
C LEU A 292 2.10 -2.38 2.44
N ARG A 293 2.50 -3.32 3.30
CA ARG A 293 2.75 -4.70 2.90
C ARG A 293 1.43 -5.40 2.61
N VAL A 294 1.31 -5.97 1.41
CA VAL A 294 0.14 -6.74 0.97
C VAL A 294 0.58 -8.16 0.65
N GLY A 295 -0.27 -9.15 0.87
CA GLY A 295 -0.02 -10.45 0.30
C GLY A 295 -1.26 -11.32 0.19
N THR A 296 -1.18 -12.31 -0.70
CA THR A 296 -2.24 -13.26 -0.99
C THR A 296 -1.67 -14.65 -1.22
N VAL A 297 -2.42 -15.69 -0.86
CA VAL A 297 -2.01 -17.09 -1.04
C VAL A 297 -3.14 -17.90 -1.67
N THR A 298 -2.85 -18.59 -2.77
CA THR A 298 -3.79 -19.50 -3.45
C THR A 298 -3.30 -20.95 -3.37
N ASN A 299 -4.25 -21.89 -3.38
CA ASN A 299 -3.97 -23.31 -3.22
C ASN A 299 -3.74 -23.97 -4.59
N ILE A 300 -2.62 -24.66 -4.82
CA ILE A 300 -2.43 -25.52 -6.00
C ILE A 300 -2.74 -26.97 -5.62
N ARG A 301 -3.77 -27.56 -6.24
CA ARG A 301 -4.18 -28.95 -6.00
C ARG A 301 -3.83 -29.93 -7.15
N TYR A 302 -3.46 -29.42 -8.33
CA TYR A 302 -3.15 -30.23 -9.51
C TYR A 302 -1.73 -29.94 -10.04
N PRO A 303 -0.97 -30.96 -10.48
CA PRO A 303 -1.27 -32.39 -10.38
C PRO A 303 -1.33 -32.85 -8.91
N ILE A 304 -2.14 -33.87 -8.62
CA ILE A 304 -2.21 -34.47 -7.28
C ILE A 304 -0.90 -35.22 -7.05
N VAL A 305 -0.21 -34.88 -5.96
CA VAL A 305 1.04 -35.50 -5.54
C VAL A 305 0.97 -35.89 -4.06
N ALA A 306 1.94 -36.69 -3.60
CA ALA A 306 2.07 -37.00 -2.18
C ALA A 306 2.17 -35.71 -1.35
N THR A 307 1.35 -35.65 -0.29
CA THR A 307 1.38 -34.55 0.68
C THR A 307 2.57 -34.76 1.63
N PRO A 308 3.35 -33.72 1.98
CA PRO A 308 4.40 -33.85 3.00
C PRO A 308 3.83 -34.36 4.34
N PRO A 309 4.63 -35.04 5.18
CA PRO A 309 4.19 -35.38 6.53
C PRO A 309 4.00 -34.10 7.35
N ASP A 310 2.83 -33.95 7.98
CA ASP A 310 2.45 -32.82 8.84
C ASP A 310 2.76 -31.42 8.24
N PRO A 311 2.18 -31.09 7.06
CA PRO A 311 2.53 -29.87 6.35
C PRO A 311 1.93 -28.64 7.05
N PRO A 312 2.69 -27.56 7.28
CA PRO A 312 2.15 -26.38 7.95
C PRO A 312 1.05 -25.70 7.12
N SER A 313 0.13 -24.99 7.78
CA SER A 313 -0.90 -24.22 7.07
C SER A 313 -0.26 -23.16 6.16
N ARG A 314 -0.63 -23.14 4.88
CA ARG A 314 -0.17 -22.11 3.90
C ARG A 314 -0.49 -20.69 4.34
N GLY A 315 -1.57 -20.50 5.10
CA GLY A 315 -1.92 -19.20 5.68
C GLY A 315 -0.93 -18.70 6.74
N MET A 316 -0.01 -19.55 7.23
CA MET A 316 1.13 -19.11 8.03
C MET A 316 2.14 -18.29 7.22
N LEU A 317 2.35 -18.58 5.93
CA LEU A 317 3.31 -17.84 5.10
C LEU A 317 2.96 -16.35 5.10
N LEU A 318 1.68 -16.07 4.88
CA LEU A 318 1.14 -14.72 4.85
C LEU A 318 1.01 -14.11 6.26
N LYS A 319 0.64 -14.91 7.28
CA LYS A 319 0.70 -14.46 8.69
C LYS A 319 2.11 -14.01 9.06
N SER A 320 3.15 -14.78 8.77
CA SER A 320 4.55 -14.43 9.07
C SER A 320 4.99 -13.15 8.35
N PHE A 321 4.64 -12.99 7.07
CA PHE A 321 4.96 -11.78 6.30
C PHE A 321 4.29 -10.53 6.88
N LEU A 322 2.98 -10.58 7.12
CA LEU A 322 2.20 -9.44 7.63
C LEU A 322 2.46 -9.16 9.13
N SER A 323 2.98 -10.14 9.88
CA SER A 323 3.28 -9.97 11.31
C SER A 323 4.67 -9.40 11.59
N ALA A 324 5.58 -9.37 10.60
CA ALA A 324 6.88 -8.75 10.80
C ALA A 324 6.72 -7.27 11.21
N ALA A 325 7.60 -6.79 12.07
CA ALA A 325 7.53 -5.41 12.57
C ALA A 325 7.79 -4.40 11.44
N PRO A 326 7.13 -3.24 11.40
CA PRO A 326 7.22 -2.26 10.29
C PRO A 326 8.61 -1.66 10.05
N ASP A 327 9.56 -1.89 10.94
CA ASP A 327 10.98 -1.49 10.87
C ASP A 327 11.92 -2.65 10.50
N ALA A 328 11.42 -3.89 10.52
CA ALA A 328 12.16 -5.01 9.94
C ALA A 328 12.21 -4.78 8.43
N LYS A 329 13.41 -4.58 7.88
CA LYS A 329 13.68 -4.47 6.43
C LYS A 329 13.47 -5.81 5.73
N VAL A 330 12.23 -6.29 5.75
CA VAL A 330 11.81 -7.53 5.11
C VAL A 330 11.59 -7.23 3.63
N SER A 331 12.69 -7.18 2.86
CA SER A 331 12.58 -7.25 1.40
C SER A 331 11.76 -8.48 1.04
N VAL A 332 10.81 -8.32 0.14
CA VAL A 332 9.98 -9.41 -0.36
C VAL A 332 10.88 -10.51 -0.94
N SER A 333 11.92 -10.13 -1.69
CA SER A 333 12.86 -11.08 -2.28
C SER A 333 13.59 -11.93 -1.24
N ASP A 334 13.98 -11.36 -0.09
CA ASP A 334 14.68 -12.07 0.98
C ASP A 334 13.72 -12.95 1.78
N PHE A 335 12.53 -12.44 2.14
CA PHE A 335 11.49 -13.23 2.79
C PHE A 335 11.14 -14.49 1.99
N LEU A 336 11.03 -14.37 0.66
CA LEU A 336 10.71 -15.50 -0.22
C LEU A 336 11.84 -16.54 -0.31
N LYS A 337 13.11 -16.14 -0.20
CA LYS A 337 14.27 -17.07 -0.21
C LYS A 337 14.29 -17.97 1.04
N ASP A 338 13.90 -17.43 2.19
CA ASP A 338 13.92 -18.14 3.47
C ASP A 338 12.74 -19.12 3.67
N ILE A 339 11.74 -19.12 2.78
CA ILE A 339 10.60 -20.03 2.85
C ILE A 339 11.02 -21.47 2.51
N PRO A 340 10.84 -22.46 3.40
CA PRO A 340 11.07 -23.88 3.08
C PRO A 340 9.92 -24.44 2.22
N ALA A 341 9.84 -24.00 0.96
CA ALA A 341 8.69 -24.19 0.07
C ALA A 341 8.25 -25.67 -0.10
N LYS A 342 9.21 -26.60 0.00
CA LYS A 342 8.97 -28.06 -0.10
C LYS A 342 8.26 -28.67 1.13
N ALA A 343 8.17 -27.96 2.26
CA ALA A 343 7.45 -28.43 3.46
C ALA A 343 5.93 -28.23 3.36
N TYR A 344 5.46 -27.34 2.48
CA TYR A 344 4.06 -26.97 2.35
C TYR A 344 3.31 -27.82 1.30
N VAL A 345 1.98 -27.89 1.44
CA VAL A 345 1.08 -28.33 0.35
C VAL A 345 1.17 -27.32 -0.82
N GLY A 346 0.75 -27.71 -2.03
CA GLY A 346 0.80 -26.84 -3.21
C GLY A 346 0.23 -25.43 -2.98
N PHE A 347 1.00 -24.39 -3.31
CA PHE A 347 0.62 -22.99 -3.14
C PHE A 347 1.19 -22.06 -4.23
N ASN A 348 0.49 -20.96 -4.50
CA ASN A 348 1.09 -19.71 -4.98
C ASN A 348 1.04 -18.69 -3.84
N LEU A 349 2.14 -17.97 -3.61
CA LEU A 349 2.24 -16.86 -2.69
C LEU A 349 2.65 -15.64 -3.50
N LEU A 350 1.91 -14.55 -3.38
CA LEU A 350 2.20 -13.28 -4.03
C LEU A 350 2.22 -12.18 -2.97
N LEU A 351 3.34 -11.49 -2.85
CA LEU A 351 3.65 -10.50 -1.84
C LEU A 351 4.01 -9.18 -2.50
N PHE A 352 3.66 -8.09 -1.84
CA PHE A 352 3.93 -6.72 -2.24
C PHE A 352 4.47 -5.95 -1.03
N ASP A 353 5.55 -5.20 -1.22
CA ASP A 353 5.87 -4.02 -0.42
C ASP A 353 5.58 -2.79 -1.30
N LEU A 354 4.48 -2.10 -0.97
CA LEU A 354 4.05 -0.88 -1.66
C LEU A 354 4.59 0.40 -1.00
N GLN A 355 5.38 0.29 0.08
CA GLN A 355 6.07 1.42 0.70
C GLN A 355 7.39 1.73 -0.04
N SER A 356 8.04 0.70 -0.61
CA SER A 356 9.21 0.86 -1.49
C SER A 356 8.87 1.60 -2.79
N SER A 357 9.84 2.36 -3.33
CA SER A 357 9.74 2.99 -4.64
C SER A 357 10.98 2.64 -5.49
N PRO A 358 10.83 1.89 -6.60
CA PRO A 358 9.59 1.24 -7.05
C PRO A 358 9.10 0.18 -6.06
N ALA A 359 7.79 -0.11 -6.09
CA ALA A 359 7.19 -1.13 -5.24
C ALA A 359 7.82 -2.52 -5.47
N GLU A 360 8.14 -3.24 -4.39
CA GLU A 360 8.72 -4.57 -4.49
C GLU A 360 7.61 -5.63 -4.60
N VAL A 361 7.58 -6.38 -5.70
CA VAL A 361 6.62 -7.48 -5.92
C VAL A 361 7.37 -8.80 -6.02
N GLY A 362 6.88 -9.82 -5.33
CA GLY A 362 7.49 -11.15 -5.37
C GLY A 362 6.46 -12.26 -5.34
N TYR A 363 6.68 -13.25 -6.20
CA TYR A 363 5.92 -14.49 -6.26
C TYR A 363 6.79 -15.68 -5.89
N LEU A 364 6.21 -16.63 -5.15
CA LEU A 364 6.76 -17.96 -4.92
C LEU A 364 5.67 -19.02 -5.10
N SER A 365 5.98 -20.06 -5.86
CA SER A 365 5.21 -21.30 -5.89
C SER A 365 6.13 -22.48 -5.57
N ASN A 366 5.56 -23.54 -4.98
CA ASN A 366 6.22 -24.83 -4.82
C ASN A 366 5.79 -25.88 -5.86
N ARG A 367 5.15 -25.46 -6.95
CA ARG A 367 4.66 -26.29 -8.06
C ARG A 367 5.00 -25.69 -9.43
N PRO A 368 5.38 -26.52 -10.42
CA PRO A 368 5.62 -27.97 -10.32
C PRO A 368 6.85 -28.31 -9.44
N GLU A 369 7.87 -27.46 -9.48
CA GLU A 369 8.98 -27.36 -8.52
C GLU A 369 8.98 -25.96 -7.89
N PRO A 370 9.80 -25.66 -6.86
CA PRO A 370 9.96 -24.31 -6.33
C PRO A 370 10.45 -23.30 -7.36
N THR A 371 9.63 -22.27 -7.61
CA THR A 371 9.91 -21.18 -8.55
C THR A 371 9.61 -19.85 -7.88
N GLN A 372 10.62 -18.98 -7.82
CA GLN A 372 10.50 -17.58 -7.40
C GLN A 372 10.62 -16.69 -8.63
N LEU A 373 9.79 -15.65 -8.72
CA LEU A 373 9.87 -14.63 -9.77
C LEU A 373 9.42 -13.27 -9.22
N THR A 374 9.88 -12.20 -9.87
CA THR A 374 9.43 -10.83 -9.65
C THR A 374 8.47 -10.49 -10.80
N PRO A 375 7.15 -10.38 -10.53
CA PRO A 375 6.21 -9.92 -11.54
C PRO A 375 6.55 -8.50 -12.01
N ASN A 376 6.34 -8.20 -13.28
CA ASN A 376 6.46 -6.85 -13.84
C ASN A 376 5.12 -6.10 -13.73
N ASN A 377 5.19 -4.77 -13.72
CA ASN A 377 4.02 -3.90 -13.60
C ASN A 377 3.44 -3.49 -14.98
N ASP A 378 3.95 -4.06 -16.07
CA ASP A 378 3.64 -3.66 -17.46
C ASP A 378 2.21 -4.02 -17.91
N SER A 379 1.48 -4.84 -17.15
CA SER A 379 0.11 -5.27 -17.49
C SER A 379 -0.71 -5.68 -16.27
N CYS A 380 -2.04 -5.77 -16.45
CA CYS A 380 -2.90 -6.46 -15.49
C CYS A 380 -2.53 -7.95 -15.43
N GLN A 381 -2.34 -8.49 -14.22
CA GLN A 381 -1.91 -9.86 -13.98
C GLN A 381 -2.83 -10.56 -12.97
N GLY A 382 -3.04 -11.86 -13.16
CA GLY A 382 -3.89 -12.67 -12.29
C GLY A 382 -3.21 -13.97 -11.86
N ILE A 383 -3.60 -14.47 -10.70
CA ILE A 383 -3.24 -15.82 -10.24
C ILE A 383 -4.50 -16.58 -9.80
N SER A 384 -4.43 -17.91 -9.89
CA SER A 384 -5.48 -18.78 -9.38
C SER A 384 -4.88 -20.08 -8.84
N ASN A 385 -5.60 -21.19 -8.86
CA ASN A 385 -5.18 -22.49 -8.31
C ASN A 385 -4.18 -23.27 -9.20
N SER A 386 -3.49 -22.57 -10.10
CA SER A 386 -2.50 -23.07 -11.05
C SER A 386 -1.16 -22.35 -10.87
N PRO A 387 -0.02 -22.95 -11.29
CA PRO A 387 1.24 -22.24 -11.44
C PRO A 387 1.13 -21.03 -12.39
N TRP A 388 2.02 -20.04 -12.22
CA TRP A 388 2.06 -18.80 -13.01
C TRP A 388 2.31 -19.04 -14.50
N ASP A 389 3.14 -20.02 -14.86
CA ASP A 389 3.46 -20.39 -16.24
C ASP A 389 2.34 -21.16 -16.95
N GLN A 390 1.34 -21.63 -16.21
CA GLN A 390 0.23 -22.47 -16.69
C GLN A 390 -1.13 -21.92 -16.20
N PRO A 391 -1.49 -20.66 -16.55
CA PRO A 391 -2.71 -20.03 -16.07
C PRO A 391 -3.95 -20.78 -16.54
N TYR A 392 -4.94 -20.92 -15.65
CA TYR A 392 -6.28 -21.38 -16.04
C TYR A 392 -6.99 -20.35 -16.93
N PRO A 393 -7.91 -20.75 -17.83
CA PRO A 393 -8.60 -19.81 -18.73
C PRO A 393 -9.26 -18.61 -18.03
N LYS A 394 -9.77 -18.81 -16.81
CA LYS A 394 -10.35 -17.71 -16.02
C LYS A 394 -9.36 -16.61 -15.59
N VAL A 395 -8.07 -16.93 -15.58
CA VAL A 395 -6.99 -15.96 -15.29
C VAL A 395 -6.78 -15.08 -16.51
N THR A 396 -6.52 -15.67 -17.69
CA THR A 396 -6.33 -14.92 -18.94
C THR A 396 -7.58 -14.13 -19.34
N GLU A 397 -8.77 -14.71 -19.18
CA GLU A 397 -10.05 -13.99 -19.38
C GLU A 397 -10.31 -12.91 -18.31
N GLY A 398 -9.67 -13.02 -17.15
CA GLY A 398 -9.72 -12.06 -16.05
C GLY A 398 -8.79 -10.87 -16.29
N GLU A 399 -7.55 -11.11 -16.71
CA GLU A 399 -6.55 -10.10 -17.05
C GLU A 399 -7.04 -9.19 -18.18
N GLU A 400 -7.52 -9.78 -19.29
CA GLU A 400 -8.13 -9.04 -20.39
C GLU A 400 -9.33 -8.21 -19.95
N ARG A 401 -10.14 -8.73 -19.03
CA ARG A 401 -11.34 -8.05 -18.54
C ARG A 401 -10.96 -6.92 -17.60
N MET A 402 -9.95 -7.11 -16.75
CA MET A 402 -9.44 -6.09 -15.83
C MET A 402 -8.88 -4.90 -16.60
N ALA A 403 -8.04 -5.13 -17.62
CA ALA A 403 -7.52 -4.07 -18.49
C ALA A 403 -8.65 -3.22 -19.12
N LYS A 404 -9.58 -3.86 -19.83
CA LYS A 404 -10.78 -3.20 -20.42
C LYS A 404 -11.65 -2.50 -19.38
N THR A 405 -11.70 -3.02 -18.15
CA THR A 405 -12.50 -2.46 -17.05
C THR A 405 -11.86 -1.19 -16.48
N LEU A 406 -10.53 -1.17 -16.35
CA LEU A 406 -9.75 -0.02 -15.90
C LEU A 406 -9.68 1.07 -16.99
N GLU A 407 -9.52 0.69 -18.26
CA GLU A 407 -9.62 1.57 -19.42
C GLU A 407 -10.93 2.37 -19.44
N ALA A 408 -12.04 1.69 -19.12
CA ALA A 408 -13.40 2.25 -19.05
C ALA A 408 -13.80 2.78 -17.66
N TRP A 409 -12.90 2.75 -16.67
CA TRP A 409 -13.01 3.47 -15.40
C TRP A 409 -12.25 4.81 -15.42
N ALA A 410 -11.07 4.82 -16.05
CA ALA A 410 -10.70 5.91 -16.94
C ALA A 410 -11.75 6.01 -18.08
N MET A 411 -11.75 7.03 -18.92
CA MET A 411 -12.89 7.33 -19.82
C MET A 411 -14.27 7.53 -19.13
N GLU A 412 -14.38 7.39 -17.80
CA GLU A 412 -15.57 7.72 -16.97
C GLU A 412 -15.27 8.69 -15.81
N GLY A 413 -14.02 9.07 -15.57
CA GLY A 413 -13.65 10.08 -14.55
C GLY A 413 -13.20 9.51 -13.22
N ARG A 414 -12.73 8.25 -13.19
CA ARG A 414 -11.98 7.64 -12.09
C ARG A 414 -12.68 7.63 -10.73
N ASN A 415 -14.00 7.57 -10.70
CA ASN A 415 -14.75 7.49 -9.46
C ASN A 415 -14.45 6.18 -8.69
N GLU A 416 -14.14 6.29 -7.39
CA GLU A 416 -13.70 5.15 -6.59
C GLU A 416 -14.81 4.12 -6.30
N GLU A 417 -16.05 4.56 -6.07
CA GLU A 417 -17.20 3.65 -5.90
C GLU A 417 -17.48 2.83 -7.17
N HIS A 418 -17.29 3.47 -8.34
CA HIS A 418 -17.36 2.78 -9.62
C HIS A 418 -16.21 1.77 -9.78
N LEU A 419 -14.99 2.07 -9.30
CA LEU A 419 -13.87 1.13 -9.31
C LEU A 419 -14.16 -0.10 -8.45
N VAL A 420 -14.60 0.10 -7.20
CA VAL A 420 -14.97 -0.99 -6.30
C VAL A 420 -16.05 -1.88 -6.91
N THR A 421 -17.11 -1.27 -7.47
CA THR A 421 -18.19 -2.01 -8.14
C THR A 421 -17.65 -2.83 -9.32
N ARG A 422 -16.84 -2.20 -10.18
CA ARG A 422 -16.20 -2.85 -11.33
C ARG A 422 -15.26 -4.00 -10.95
N MET A 423 -14.50 -3.87 -9.87
CA MET A 423 -13.63 -4.95 -9.37
C MET A 423 -14.42 -6.11 -8.75
N LEU A 424 -15.56 -5.84 -8.12
CA LEU A 424 -16.46 -6.90 -7.64
C LEU A 424 -17.22 -7.58 -8.79
N ASP A 425 -17.54 -6.85 -9.86
CA ASP A 425 -18.13 -7.41 -11.09
C ASP A 425 -17.11 -8.26 -11.89
N LEU A 426 -15.84 -7.86 -11.93
CA LEU A 426 -14.72 -8.65 -12.46
C LEU A 426 -14.62 -10.03 -11.77
N LEU A 427 -14.83 -10.05 -10.46
CA LEU A 427 -14.84 -11.28 -9.64
C LEU A 427 -16.14 -12.09 -9.72
N SER A 428 -17.20 -11.58 -10.35
CA SER A 428 -18.53 -12.19 -10.39
C SER A 428 -18.79 -13.37 -11.37
N PRO A 429 -18.01 -13.63 -12.46
CA PRO A 429 -18.34 -14.66 -13.44
C PRO A 429 -18.46 -16.06 -12.84
N ALA A 430 -19.67 -16.61 -12.89
CA ALA A 430 -20.04 -17.84 -12.19
C ALA A 430 -20.71 -18.85 -13.13
N PRO A 431 -19.97 -19.43 -14.10
CA PRO A 431 -20.48 -20.54 -14.93
C PRO A 431 -20.88 -21.74 -14.06
N PRO A 432 -21.84 -22.58 -14.50
CA PRO A 432 -22.22 -23.78 -13.76
C PRO A 432 -21.03 -24.72 -13.54
N VAL A 433 -20.87 -25.21 -12.30
CA VAL A 433 -19.85 -26.17 -11.91
C VAL A 433 -20.50 -27.54 -11.74
N THR A 434 -20.17 -28.46 -12.64
CA THR A 434 -20.67 -29.85 -12.64
C THR A 434 -19.55 -30.88 -12.47
N SER A 435 -18.31 -30.46 -12.70
CA SER A 435 -17.10 -31.26 -12.61
C SER A 435 -15.93 -30.43 -12.07
N ALA A 436 -14.88 -31.09 -11.57
CA ALA A 436 -13.69 -30.39 -11.07
C ALA A 436 -12.97 -29.55 -12.14
N LYS A 437 -13.16 -29.86 -13.43
CA LYS A 437 -12.58 -29.10 -14.56
C LYS A 437 -13.27 -27.76 -14.77
N ASP A 438 -14.54 -27.63 -14.37
CA ASP A 438 -15.30 -26.39 -14.54
C ASP A 438 -14.76 -25.27 -13.63
N LEU A 439 -14.12 -25.64 -12.51
CA LEU A 439 -13.41 -24.73 -11.60
C LEU A 439 -12.24 -23.99 -12.27
N PHE A 440 -11.72 -24.50 -13.39
CA PHE A 440 -10.68 -23.82 -14.19
C PHE A 440 -11.25 -22.63 -14.98
N ARG A 441 -12.58 -22.53 -15.11
CA ARG A 441 -13.31 -21.43 -15.78
C ARG A 441 -14.18 -20.60 -14.83
N ALA A 442 -14.51 -21.11 -13.64
CA ALA A 442 -15.30 -20.38 -12.66
C ALA A 442 -14.44 -19.37 -11.87
N THR A 443 -14.58 -18.07 -12.17
CA THR A 443 -13.98 -16.98 -11.36
C THR A 443 -14.65 -16.90 -9.99
N ARG A 444 -15.98 -17.05 -9.95
CA ARG A 444 -16.78 -17.27 -8.74
C ARG A 444 -17.41 -18.65 -8.80
N VAL A 445 -17.17 -19.46 -7.78
CA VAL A 445 -17.75 -20.79 -7.62
C VAL A 445 -19.10 -20.67 -6.94
N GLN A 446 -20.18 -20.98 -7.67
CA GLN A 446 -21.51 -21.10 -7.07
C GLN A 446 -21.50 -22.24 -6.03
N PRO A 447 -22.32 -22.17 -4.96
CA PRO A 447 -22.40 -23.22 -3.95
C PRO A 447 -22.69 -24.59 -4.57
N VAL A 448 -21.75 -25.53 -4.40
CA VAL A 448 -21.84 -26.92 -4.86
C VAL A 448 -21.47 -27.88 -3.72
N ILE A 449 -22.06 -29.08 -3.73
CA ILE A 449 -21.67 -30.13 -2.78
C ILE A 449 -20.49 -30.91 -3.37
N ILE A 450 -19.35 -30.87 -2.70
CA ILE A 450 -18.19 -31.71 -3.02
C ILE A 450 -18.28 -32.98 -2.17
N GLY A 451 -18.35 -34.13 -2.84
CA GLY A 451 -18.36 -35.46 -2.21
C GLY A 451 -16.98 -35.86 -1.64
N PRO A 452 -16.91 -36.95 -0.86
CA PRO A 452 -15.69 -37.35 -0.15
C PRO A 452 -14.49 -37.58 -1.08
N ASP A 453 -13.40 -36.81 -0.86
CA ASP A 453 -12.09 -37.03 -1.46
C ASP A 453 -11.13 -37.63 -0.42
N PRO A 454 -10.69 -38.90 -0.56
CA PRO A 454 -9.76 -39.52 0.38
C PRO A 454 -8.35 -38.90 0.34
N ASN A 455 -8.00 -38.17 -0.72
CA ASN A 455 -6.70 -37.50 -0.87
C ASN A 455 -6.69 -36.08 -0.27
N ALA A 456 -7.84 -35.55 0.15
CA ALA A 456 -7.90 -34.23 0.77
C ALA A 456 -7.18 -34.20 2.13
N PRO A 457 -6.55 -33.07 2.51
CA PRO A 457 -6.06 -32.83 3.87
C PRO A 457 -7.16 -33.05 4.91
N PRO A 458 -6.85 -33.48 6.15
CA PRO A 458 -7.88 -33.80 7.15
C PRO A 458 -8.94 -32.71 7.39
N ALA A 459 -8.57 -31.43 7.41
CA ALA A 459 -9.49 -30.29 7.54
C ALA A 459 -10.42 -30.08 6.33
N ASP A 460 -10.03 -30.59 5.16
CA ASP A 460 -10.69 -30.43 3.87
C ASP A 460 -11.51 -31.68 3.47
N ARG A 461 -11.43 -32.79 4.20
CA ARG A 461 -12.15 -34.03 3.85
C ARG A 461 -13.67 -33.85 3.99
N PRO A 462 -14.47 -34.15 2.94
CA PRO A 462 -15.92 -34.23 3.07
C PRO A 462 -16.38 -35.54 3.71
N THR A 463 -17.50 -35.47 4.45
CA THR A 463 -18.20 -36.64 5.00
C THR A 463 -19.00 -37.36 3.91
N GLU A 464 -19.66 -38.49 4.23
CA GLU A 464 -20.44 -39.28 3.24
C GLU A 464 -21.54 -38.46 2.53
N GLY A 465 -22.09 -37.43 3.17
CA GLY A 465 -23.06 -36.50 2.56
C GLY A 465 -22.44 -35.38 1.70
N GLY A 466 -21.11 -35.31 1.61
CA GLY A 466 -20.38 -34.19 1.02
C GLY A 466 -20.38 -32.93 1.90
N ARG A 467 -19.72 -31.86 1.42
CA ARG A 467 -19.69 -30.54 2.06
C ARG A 467 -19.96 -29.44 1.02
N TRP A 468 -20.67 -28.39 1.42
CA TRP A 468 -20.86 -27.20 0.59
C TRP A 468 -19.55 -26.46 0.39
N TYR A 469 -19.22 -26.15 -0.87
CA TYR A 469 -18.05 -25.39 -1.28
C TYR A 469 -18.47 -24.28 -2.24
N GLY A 470 -17.85 -23.11 -2.15
CA GLY A 470 -18.09 -22.01 -3.07
C GLY A 470 -17.25 -20.78 -2.73
N THR A 471 -17.41 -19.71 -3.51
CA THR A 471 -16.83 -18.41 -3.17
C THR A 471 -17.54 -17.85 -1.94
N ARG A 472 -16.78 -17.63 -0.85
CA ARG A 472 -17.29 -17.13 0.43
C ARG A 472 -17.27 -15.61 0.50
N VAL A 473 -16.16 -15.02 0.11
CA VAL A 473 -15.94 -13.57 0.11
C VAL A 473 -15.24 -13.12 -1.17
N SER A 474 -15.55 -11.91 -1.60
CA SER A 474 -14.81 -11.14 -2.59
C SER A 474 -14.20 -9.93 -1.91
N THR A 475 -12.92 -9.69 -2.14
CA THR A 475 -12.17 -8.57 -1.53
C THR A 475 -11.55 -7.70 -2.62
N VAL A 476 -11.61 -6.39 -2.43
CA VAL A 476 -10.94 -5.37 -3.23
C VAL A 476 -10.06 -4.54 -2.31
N ILE A 477 -8.80 -4.32 -2.71
CA ILE A 477 -7.87 -3.42 -2.05
C ILE A 477 -7.40 -2.42 -3.10
N ILE A 478 -7.60 -1.13 -2.84
CA ILE A 478 -7.08 -0.03 -3.65
C ILE A 478 -6.10 0.72 -2.75
N VAL A 479 -4.85 0.83 -3.19
CA VAL A 479 -3.82 1.69 -2.58
C VAL A 479 -3.54 2.80 -3.59
N ARG A 480 -3.68 4.05 -3.15
CA ARG A 480 -3.39 5.25 -3.93
C ARG A 480 -1.92 5.65 -3.77
N ASP A 481 -1.47 6.50 -4.68
CA ASP A 481 -0.10 7.02 -4.70
C ASP A 481 0.20 7.99 -3.54
N ASP A 482 -0.82 8.61 -2.96
CA ASP A 482 -0.74 9.38 -1.71
C ASP A 482 -0.72 8.48 -0.45
N GLY A 483 -0.74 7.15 -0.60
CA GLY A 483 -0.79 6.18 0.48
C GLY A 483 -2.19 5.95 1.07
N HIS A 484 -3.24 6.56 0.52
CA HIS A 484 -4.62 6.28 0.93
C HIS A 484 -5.02 4.86 0.52
N VAL A 485 -5.60 4.10 1.45
CA VAL A 485 -6.04 2.72 1.22
C VAL A 485 -7.54 2.61 1.42
N LEU A 486 -8.21 2.03 0.43
CA LEU A 486 -9.58 1.52 0.54
C LEU A 486 -9.60 -0.01 0.45
N PHE A 487 -9.96 -0.66 1.56
CA PHE A 487 -10.21 -2.10 1.63
C PHE A 487 -11.73 -2.36 1.67
N VAL A 488 -12.23 -3.23 0.80
CA VAL A 488 -13.64 -3.64 0.73
C VAL A 488 -13.75 -5.16 0.70
N GLU A 489 -14.46 -5.77 1.65
CA GLU A 489 -14.77 -7.21 1.65
C GLU A 489 -16.29 -7.43 1.66
N ARG A 490 -16.80 -8.19 0.68
CA ARG A 490 -18.22 -8.53 0.54
C ARG A 490 -18.44 -10.02 0.71
N ASP A 491 -19.37 -10.40 1.58
CA ASP A 491 -19.83 -11.79 1.71
C ASP A 491 -20.61 -12.22 0.46
N ILE A 492 -20.36 -13.43 -0.04
CA ILE A 492 -20.94 -13.99 -1.27
C ILE A 492 -21.84 -15.18 -0.95
N ALA A 493 -21.33 -16.17 -0.21
CA ALA A 493 -22.08 -17.35 0.21
C ALA A 493 -21.71 -17.77 1.63
N LEU A 494 -22.73 -18.10 2.42
CA LEU A 494 -22.65 -18.45 3.83
C LEU A 494 -23.52 -19.69 4.10
N LEU A 495 -23.28 -20.41 5.20
CA LEU A 495 -24.27 -21.33 5.75
C LEU A 495 -25.05 -20.65 6.88
N ASP A 496 -26.34 -20.92 6.95
CA ASP A 496 -27.14 -20.58 8.12
C ASP A 496 -27.03 -21.62 9.25
N HIS A 497 -27.71 -21.34 10.35
CA HIS A 497 -27.77 -22.20 11.53
C HIS A 497 -28.40 -23.59 11.28
N SER A 498 -29.05 -23.80 10.13
CA SER A 498 -29.59 -25.10 9.71
C SER A 498 -28.68 -25.84 8.71
N GLY A 499 -27.55 -25.24 8.33
CA GLY A 499 -26.62 -25.77 7.34
C GLY A 499 -27.05 -25.57 5.89
N GLN A 500 -28.07 -24.74 5.64
CA GLN A 500 -28.47 -24.36 4.28
C GLN A 500 -27.69 -23.13 3.79
N VAL A 501 -27.48 -23.08 2.47
CA VAL A 501 -26.73 -21.99 1.85
C VAL A 501 -27.58 -20.75 1.75
N GLN A 502 -27.06 -19.62 2.21
CA GLN A 502 -27.63 -18.31 2.04
C GLN A 502 -26.68 -17.39 1.28
N GLN A 503 -27.26 -16.42 0.57
CA GLN A 503 -26.49 -15.38 -0.10
C GLN A 503 -25.90 -14.41 0.94
N GLY A 504 -24.63 -14.08 0.78
CA GLY A 504 -23.99 -13.01 1.52
C GLY A 504 -24.47 -11.64 1.04
N HIS A 505 -24.76 -10.75 1.99
CA HIS A 505 -25.17 -9.37 1.71
C HIS A 505 -24.39 -8.32 2.52
N LYS A 506 -23.56 -8.75 3.48
CA LYS A 506 -22.78 -7.84 4.31
C LYS A 506 -21.51 -7.44 3.58
N GLU A 507 -21.31 -6.15 3.46
CA GLU A 507 -20.08 -5.53 2.99
C GLU A 507 -19.37 -4.86 4.17
N ARG A 508 -18.05 -4.91 4.16
CA ARG A 508 -17.14 -4.29 5.13
C ARG A 508 -16.24 -3.36 4.34
N ARG A 509 -16.15 -2.11 4.76
CA ARG A 509 -15.31 -1.09 4.12
C ARG A 509 -14.42 -0.46 5.19
N VAL A 510 -13.13 -0.41 4.93
CA VAL A 510 -12.13 0.20 5.81
C VAL A 510 -11.29 1.10 4.92
N ALA A 511 -11.39 2.41 5.14
CA ALA A 511 -10.49 3.38 4.57
C ALA A 511 -9.46 3.79 5.63
N PHE A 512 -8.19 3.87 5.26
CA PHE A 512 -7.12 4.31 6.16
C PHE A 512 -6.00 4.99 5.37
N GLN A 513 -5.25 5.86 6.04
CA GLN A 513 -3.98 6.35 5.52
C GLN A 513 -2.90 5.34 5.88
N GLY A 514 -2.15 4.85 4.90
CA GLY A 514 -0.97 4.03 5.16
C GLY A 514 0.07 4.78 6.00
N ASP A 515 0.87 4.03 6.75
CA ASP A 515 2.06 4.53 7.45
C ASP A 515 3.11 4.90 6.37
N SER A 516 2.97 6.09 5.80
CA SER A 516 3.85 6.57 4.73
C SER A 516 5.28 6.77 5.22
N LEU A 517 6.23 6.57 4.30
CA LEU A 517 7.68 6.73 4.50
C LEU A 517 8.03 7.97 5.33
#